data_AF-A0A7I7Q0Y5-F1
#
_entry.id   AF-A0A7I7Q0Y5-F1
#
_cell.length_a   1.000
_cell.length_b   1.000
_cell.length_c   1.000
_cell.angle_alpha   90.00
_cell.angle_beta   90.00
_cell.angle_gamma   90.00
#
_symmetry.space_group_name_H-M   'P 1'
#
loop_
_entity.id
_entity.type
_entity.pdbx_description
1 polymer ?
#
loop_
_entity_poly.entity_id
_entity_poly.type
_entity_poly.pdbx_seq_one_letter_code
_entity_poly.pdbx_strand_id
1 'polypeptide(L)' 'MYLITGAGGGIGSVSRSVVEELRSRGAQVRAMVHHDNARATDDVERITGQPALSVEQYVAANPQLFA' A
#
# COMPACT_ATOMS: atom_id res chain seq x y z
N MET A 1 8.11 -0.12 -11.36
CA MET A 1 7.27 -0.55 -10.23
C MET A 1 7.62 0.30 -9.03
N TYR A 2 6.65 0.89 -8.36
CA TYR A 2 6.86 1.79 -7.21
C TYR A 2 6.37 1.16 -5.91
N LEU A 3 7.14 1.32 -4.84
CA LEU A 3 6.75 0.94 -3.47
C LEU A 3 6.49 2.20 -2.65
N ILE A 4 5.32 2.28 -2.02
CA ILE A 4 4.93 3.40 -1.16
C ILE A 4 4.68 2.87 0.26
N THR A 5 5.39 3.42 1.23
CA THR A 5 5.23 3.12 2.67
C THR A 5 4.42 4.21 3.36
N GLY A 6 3.62 3.87 4.37
CA GLY A 6 2.76 4.84 5.05
C GLY A 6 1.53 5.23 4.22
N ALA A 7 1.01 4.29 3.42
CA ALA A 7 -0.16 4.51 2.56
C ALA A 7 -1.50 4.50 3.30
N GLY A 8 -1.50 4.36 4.63
CA GLY A 8 -2.70 4.20 5.47
C GLY A 8 -3.47 5.49 5.71
N GLY A 9 -3.54 6.39 4.73
CA GLY A 9 -4.59 7.42 4.64
C GLY A 9 -4.90 8.27 5.88
N GLY A 10 -3.89 8.68 6.67
CA GLY A 10 -4.12 9.63 7.78
C GLY A 10 -4.46 11.04 7.30
N ILE A 11 -5.09 11.86 8.16
CA ILE A 11 -5.34 13.28 7.88
C ILE A 11 -4.00 13.95 7.52
N GLY A 12 -3.93 14.53 6.32
CA GLY A 12 -2.72 15.17 5.78
C GLY A 12 -1.75 14.27 5.00
N SER A 13 -2.08 13.00 4.73
CA SER A 13 -1.18 12.13 3.96
C SER A 13 -1.10 12.53 2.48
N VAL A 14 0.12 12.74 1.97
CA VAL A 14 0.41 13.03 0.55
C VAL A 14 0.39 11.73 -0.30
N SER A 15 0.53 10.58 0.38
CA SER A 15 0.65 9.26 -0.24
C SER A 15 -0.51 8.93 -1.19
N ARG A 16 -1.75 9.35 -0.87
CA ARG A 16 -2.92 9.14 -1.74
C ARG A 16 -2.73 9.83 -3.10
N SER A 17 -2.39 11.12 -3.10
CA SER A 17 -2.21 11.90 -4.32
C SER A 17 -1.07 11.35 -5.19
N VAL A 18 0.00 10.85 -4.57
CA VAL A 18 1.11 10.21 -5.29
C VAL A 18 0.68 8.88 -5.92
N VAL A 19 -0.08 8.04 -5.20
CA VAL A 19 -0.61 6.78 -5.74
C VAL A 19 -1.55 7.05 -6.92
N GLU A 20 -2.48 8.00 -6.78
CA GLU A 20 -3.43 8.38 -7.81
C GLU A 20 -2.71 8.86 -9.09
N GLU A 21 -1.70 9.71 -8.94
CA GLU A 21 -0.92 10.22 -10.07
C GLU A 21 -0.06 9.14 -10.74
N LEU A 22 0.54 8.22 -9.97
CA LEU A 22 1.31 7.13 -10.56
C LEU A 22 0.41 6.16 -11.32
N ARG A 23 -0.80 5.88 -10.82
CA ARG A 23 -1.77 5.05 -11.55
C ARG A 23 -2.32 5.75 -12.80
N SER A 24 -2.56 7.06 -12.77
CA SER A 24 -3.03 7.81 -13.94
C SER A 24 -2.04 7.70 -15.11
N ARG A 25 -0.75 7.55 -14.80
CA ARG A 25 0.35 7.33 -15.76
C ARG A 25 0.57 5.86 -16.14
N GLY A 26 -0.27 4.94 -15.68
CA GLY A 26 -0.17 3.50 -15.95
C GLY A 26 0.95 2.79 -15.18
N ALA A 27 1.52 3.41 -14.14
CA ALA A 27 2.55 2.78 -13.36
C ALA A 27 1.98 1.75 -12.35
N GLN A 28 2.71 0.65 -12.18
CA GLN A 28 2.41 -0.33 -11.14
C GLN A 28 2.90 0.17 -9.76
N VAL A 29 1.99 0.20 -8.79
CA VAL A 29 2.24 0.68 -7.42
C VAL A 29 1.91 -0.43 -6.41
N ARG A 30 2.79 -0.62 -5.44
CA ARG A 30 2.58 -1.44 -4.24
C ARG A 30 2.55 -0.53 -3.01
N ALA A 31 1.53 -0.66 -2.18
CA ALA A 31 1.33 0.18 -0.98
C ALA A 31 1.47 -0.67 0.29
N MET A 32 2.25 -0.19 1.26
CA MET A 32 2.42 -0.82 2.58
C MET A 32 1.97 0.12 3.70
N VAL A 33 1.29 -0.45 4.70
CA VAL A 33 0.80 0.23 5.90
C VAL A 33 1.43 -0.38 7.15
N HIS A 34 1.54 0.42 8.23
CA HIS A 34 2.06 -0.08 9.50
C HIS A 34 0.94 -0.75 10.30
N HIS A 35 1.24 -1.92 10.86
CA HIS A 35 0.31 -2.83 11.54
C HIS A 35 -0.46 -2.19 12.70
N ASP A 36 0.19 -1.29 13.46
CA ASP A 36 -0.42 -0.70 14.66
C ASP A 36 -1.27 0.54 14.38
N ASN A 37 -1.53 0.85 13.10
CA ASN A 37 -2.35 1.99 12.77
C ASN A 37 -3.80 1.53 12.60
N ALA A 38 -4.65 1.82 13.59
CA ALA A 38 -6.13 1.80 13.47
C ALA A 38 -6.69 2.76 12.38
N ARG A 39 -5.83 3.23 11.48
CA ARG A 39 -6.07 4.16 10.38
C ARG A 39 -5.87 3.50 9.01
N ALA A 40 -5.57 2.19 8.92
CA ALA A 40 -5.57 1.51 7.64
C ALA A 40 -6.97 1.64 6.99
N THR A 41 -7.09 2.57 6.05
CA THR A 41 -8.33 2.81 5.30
C THR A 41 -8.47 1.81 4.16
N ASP A 42 -9.70 1.60 3.69
CA ASP A 42 -10.06 0.77 2.53
C ASP A 42 -9.61 1.39 1.18
N ASP A 43 -9.00 2.58 1.20
CA ASP A 43 -8.53 3.28 0.01
C ASP A 43 -7.60 2.45 -0.86
N VAL A 44 -6.73 1.64 -0.26
CA VAL A 44 -5.81 0.78 -1.02
C VAL A 44 -6.59 -0.22 -1.86
N GLU A 45 -7.64 -0.83 -1.29
CA GLU A 45 -8.51 -1.76 -2.02
C GLU A 45 -9.29 -1.05 -3.12
N ARG A 46 -9.88 0.10 -2.79
CA ARG A 46 -10.64 0.91 -3.76
C ARG A 46 -9.78 1.37 -4.94
N ILE A 47 -8.51 1.69 -4.70
CA ILE A 47 -7.61 2.19 -5.74
C ILE A 47 -6.95 1.05 -6.51
N THR A 48 -6.53 -0.03 -5.84
CA THR A 48 -5.70 -1.07 -6.47
C THR A 48 -6.45 -2.35 -6.82
N GLY A 49 -7.64 -2.57 -6.27
CA GLY A 49 -8.39 -3.83 -6.36
C GLY A 49 -7.89 -4.93 -5.43
N GLN A 50 -6.90 -4.64 -4.59
CA GLN A 50 -6.36 -5.57 -3.60
C GLN A 50 -6.30 -4.90 -2.22
N PRO A 51 -6.66 -5.59 -1.13
CA PRO A 51 -6.56 -5.02 0.20
C PRO A 51 -5.09 -4.69 0.55
N ALA A 52 -4.89 -3.69 1.41
CA ALA A 52 -3.57 -3.42 1.96
C ALA A 52 -3.09 -4.65 2.76
N LEU A 53 -1.85 -5.07 2.50
CA LEU A 53 -1.20 -6.13 3.28
C LEU A 53 -0.24 -5.52 4.30
N SER A 54 -0.16 -6.14 5.47
CA SER A 54 0.94 -5.88 6.40
C SER A 54 2.25 -6.47 5.85
N VAL A 55 3.38 -5.96 6.35
CA VAL A 55 4.70 -6.52 6.01
C VAL A 55 4.76 -8.01 6.37
N GLU A 56 4.26 -8.38 7.55
CA GLU A 56 4.22 -9.76 8.02
C GLU A 56 3.40 -10.67 7.11
N GLN A 57 2.21 -10.22 6.69
CA GLN A 57 1.37 -10.96 5.74
C GLN A 57 2.06 -11.13 4.39
N TYR A 58 2.73 -10.08 3.91
CA TYR A 58 3.47 -10.15 2.65
C TYR A 58 4.64 -11.13 2.74
N VAL A 59 5.41 -11.10 3.84
CA VAL A 59 6.52 -12.04 4.08
C VAL A 59 6.00 -13.47 4.22
N ALA A 60 4.93 -13.69 4.98
CA ALA A 60 4.31 -15.00 5.16
C ALA A 60 3.76 -15.58 3.85
N ALA A 61 3.22 -14.75 2.96
CA ALA A 61 2.71 -15.18 1.66
C ALA A 61 3.82 -15.40 0.61
N ASN A 62 5.02 -14.85 0.82
CA ASN A 62 6.12 -14.91 -0.14
C ASN A 62 7.44 -15.38 0.51
N PRO A 63 7.47 -16.51 1.23
CA PRO A 63 8.64 -16.93 1.99
C PRO A 63 9.87 -17.18 1.10
N GLN A 64 9.66 -17.59 -0.15
CA GLN A 64 10.74 -17.85 -1.11
C GLN A 64 11.52 -16.60 -1.53
N LEU A 65 10.95 -15.40 -1.33
CA LEU A 65 11.65 -14.14 -1.61
C LEU A 65 12.54 -13.69 -0.43
N PHE A 66 12.43 -14.36 0.71
CA PHE A 66 13.08 -13.98 1.97
C PHE A 66 13.80 -15.17 2.64
N ALA A 67 14.09 -16.22 1.86
CA ALA A 67 14.86 -17.41 2.27
C ALA A 67 16.34 -17.25 1.94
#